data_AF-I0K596-F1
#
_entry.id   AF-I0K596-F1
#
_cell.length_a   1.000
_cell.length_b   1.000
_cell.length_c   1.000
_cell.angle_alpha   90.00
_cell.angle_beta   90.00
_cell.angle_gamma   90.00
#
_symmetry.space_group_name_H-M   'P 1'
#
loop_
_entity.id
_entity.type
_entity.pdbx_description
1 polymer ?
#
loop_
_entity_poly.entity_id
_entity_poly.type
_entity_poly.pdbx_seq_one_letter_code
_entity_poly.pdbx_strand_id
1 'polypeptide(L)'
;MITKPRSFAYLFSVGLLATSMTLFQACSSDGKKESRTEDAMEQTGDAMKADAKDATAEARQDAAEAGDKMEAAGDEAAADFKRERDEAVADMKRQRDKLDTRIDEMQADIKRQGAKAKAESKEQLAKLEAERKELGNDIDKAQNATEAAWKDIKAGFKSAGRSIGNAFDKAEDKVDPDGKDD
;
A
#
# COMPACT_ATOMS: atom_id res chain seq x y z
N MET A 1 7.51 -37.70 4.99
CA MET A 1 7.75 -37.97 3.56
C MET A 1 6.58 -38.78 3.03
N ILE A 2 5.72 -38.19 2.19
CA ILE A 2 4.55 -38.86 1.58
C ILE A 2 4.64 -38.67 0.06
N THR A 3 4.39 -39.76 -0.64
CA THR A 3 4.64 -40.05 -2.06
C THR A 3 3.52 -39.59 -3.03
N LYS A 4 3.95 -39.31 -4.27
CA LYS A 4 3.27 -38.92 -5.55
C LYS A 4 1.99 -39.72 -5.94
N PRO A 5 1.13 -39.25 -6.90
CA PRO A 5 1.44 -39.11 -8.36
C PRO A 5 0.76 -37.91 -9.10
N ARG A 6 1.43 -37.20 -10.03
CA ARG A 6 1.46 -37.30 -11.52
C ARG A 6 0.11 -37.43 -12.25
N SER A 7 -0.21 -36.41 -13.08
CA SER A 7 -0.80 -36.41 -14.45
C SER A 7 -1.48 -35.02 -14.67
N PHE A 8 -1.53 -34.37 -15.83
CA PHE A 8 -1.65 -34.84 -17.21
C PHE A 8 -1.14 -33.74 -18.16
N ALA A 9 -0.38 -34.14 -19.18
CA ALA A 9 0.08 -33.26 -20.24
C ALA A 9 -1.10 -32.88 -21.15
N TYR A 10 -1.26 -31.60 -21.50
CA TYR A 10 -2.15 -31.16 -22.58
C TYR A 10 -1.29 -30.74 -23.78
N LEU A 11 -1.06 -31.71 -24.67
CA LEU A 11 -0.68 -31.48 -26.05
C LEU A 11 -1.95 -31.11 -26.81
N PHE A 12 -2.16 -29.84 -27.13
CA PHE A 12 -3.19 -29.45 -28.10
C PHE A 12 -2.66 -29.77 -29.50
N SER A 13 -3.11 -30.91 -30.01
CA SER A 13 -2.99 -31.37 -31.39
C SER A 13 -3.68 -30.37 -32.33
N VAL A 14 -2.90 -29.75 -33.22
CA VAL A 14 -3.40 -29.06 -34.41
C VAL A 14 -3.98 -30.11 -35.35
N GLY A 15 -5.30 -30.15 -35.48
CA GLY A 15 -6.04 -31.02 -36.39
C GLY A 15 -6.70 -30.23 -37.51
N LEU A 16 -6.28 -30.51 -38.74
CA LEU A 16 -6.84 -30.06 -40.02
C LEU A 16 -8.35 -30.34 -40.13
N LEU A 17 -9.12 -29.34 -40.55
CA LEU A 17 -10.37 -29.54 -41.30
C LEU A 17 -10.30 -28.75 -42.60
N ALA A 18 -9.56 -29.30 -43.56
CA ALA A 18 -9.75 -29.02 -44.98
C ALA A 18 -10.80 -30.01 -45.49
N THR A 19 -12.02 -29.55 -45.78
CA THR A 19 -12.93 -30.30 -46.63
C THR A 19 -13.75 -29.38 -47.53
N SER A 20 -13.57 -29.63 -48.82
CA SER A 20 -14.55 -29.49 -49.90
C SER A 20 -14.77 -28.11 -50.55
N MET A 21 -14.00 -27.88 -51.60
CA MET A 21 -14.40 -27.08 -52.75
C MET A 21 -15.31 -27.92 -53.68
N THR A 22 -16.10 -27.22 -54.52
CA THR A 22 -17.02 -27.68 -55.59
C THR A 22 -18.49 -27.81 -55.13
N LEU A 23 -19.46 -27.08 -55.70
CA LEU A 23 -19.71 -26.77 -57.11
C LEU A 23 -20.36 -25.38 -57.29
N PHE A 24 -19.65 -24.44 -57.89
CA PHE A 24 -20.25 -23.24 -58.49
C PHE A 24 -20.25 -23.44 -60.01
N GLN A 25 -21.28 -24.11 -60.52
CA GLN A 25 -21.60 -24.11 -61.94
C GLN A 25 -23.08 -23.76 -62.07
N ALA A 26 -23.26 -22.62 -62.70
CA ALA A 26 -24.46 -22.04 -63.25
C ALA A 26 -25.62 -23.02 -63.53
N CYS A 27 -26.81 -22.61 -63.09
CA CYS A 27 -28.04 -22.81 -63.86
C CYS A 27 -28.63 -21.43 -64.14
N SER A 28 -28.61 -21.07 -65.42
CA SER A 28 -29.45 -20.04 -66.03
C SER A 28 -30.85 -20.60 -66.17
N SER A 29 -31.88 -19.89 -65.70
CA SER A 29 -33.06 -19.46 -66.47
C SER A 29 -34.19 -19.02 -65.55
N ASP A 30 -34.89 -17.97 -65.99
CA ASP A 30 -36.26 -17.59 -65.68
C ASP A 30 -36.61 -16.99 -64.30
N GLY A 31 -36.82 -15.67 -64.33
CA GLY A 31 -38.19 -15.18 -64.31
C GLY A 31 -38.84 -15.02 -62.94
N LYS A 32 -38.73 -13.79 -62.40
CA LYS A 32 -39.53 -13.18 -61.31
C LYS A 32 -39.50 -13.93 -59.98
N LYS A 33 -38.88 -13.35 -58.93
CA LYS A 33 -39.46 -13.09 -57.60
C LYS A 33 -38.55 -12.16 -56.79
N GLU A 34 -39.16 -11.11 -56.23
CA GLU A 34 -38.61 -10.25 -55.18
C GLU A 34 -38.19 -11.02 -53.91
N SER A 35 -37.32 -10.35 -53.14
CA SER A 35 -37.15 -10.32 -51.67
C SER A 35 -36.56 -11.48 -50.86
N ARG A 36 -36.32 -12.69 -51.39
CA ARG A 36 -35.85 -13.78 -50.50
C ARG A 36 -34.41 -13.67 -49.95
N THR A 37 -33.54 -12.93 -50.63
CA THR A 37 -32.14 -12.73 -50.19
C THR A 37 -31.99 -11.48 -49.32
N GLU A 38 -32.92 -10.52 -49.45
CA GLU A 38 -32.95 -9.26 -48.69
C GLU A 38 -33.47 -9.51 -47.28
N ASP A 39 -34.60 -10.22 -47.14
CA ASP A 39 -35.15 -10.61 -45.82
C ASP A 39 -34.17 -11.49 -45.02
N ALA A 40 -33.42 -12.36 -45.69
CA ALA A 40 -32.42 -13.23 -45.05
C ALA A 40 -31.15 -12.45 -44.62
N MET A 41 -30.74 -11.44 -45.38
CA MET A 41 -29.65 -10.54 -44.99
C MET A 41 -30.06 -9.60 -43.88
N GLU A 42 -31.27 -9.04 -43.90
CA GLU A 42 -31.79 -8.18 -42.83
C GLU A 42 -31.95 -8.95 -41.52
N GLN A 43 -32.51 -10.17 -41.57
CA GLN A 43 -32.63 -11.02 -40.39
C GLN A 43 -31.26 -11.40 -39.80
N THR A 44 -30.26 -11.65 -40.64
CA THR A 44 -28.89 -11.94 -40.20
C THR A 44 -28.19 -10.68 -39.66
N GLY A 45 -28.43 -9.53 -40.28
CA GLY A 45 -27.90 -8.23 -39.86
C GLY A 45 -28.47 -7.77 -38.52
N ASP A 46 -29.76 -7.98 -38.28
CA ASP A 46 -30.41 -7.66 -37.00
C ASP A 46 -29.95 -8.57 -35.87
N ALA A 47 -29.73 -9.86 -36.13
CA ALA A 47 -29.13 -10.79 -35.16
C ALA A 47 -27.69 -10.38 -34.81
N MET A 48 -26.85 -10.10 -35.81
CA MET A 48 -25.47 -9.63 -35.57
C MET A 48 -25.43 -8.28 -34.84
N LYS A 49 -26.39 -7.39 -35.10
CA LYS A 49 -26.49 -6.10 -34.42
C LYS A 49 -26.98 -6.23 -32.98
N ALA A 50 -27.86 -7.20 -32.69
CA ALA A 50 -28.27 -7.53 -31.33
C ALA A 50 -27.08 -8.09 -30.54
N ASP A 51 -26.39 -9.10 -31.08
CA ASP A 51 -25.22 -9.70 -30.44
C ASP A 51 -24.08 -8.68 -30.24
N ALA A 52 -23.85 -7.78 -31.20
CA ALA A 52 -22.86 -6.72 -31.07
C ALA A 52 -23.24 -5.68 -30.00
N LYS A 53 -24.53 -5.37 -29.83
CA LYS A 53 -25.00 -4.46 -28.78
C LYS A 53 -24.89 -5.10 -27.40
N ASP A 54 -25.25 -6.37 -27.28
CA ASP A 54 -25.15 -7.11 -26.03
C ASP A 54 -23.68 -7.27 -25.62
N ALA A 55 -22.80 -7.68 -26.53
CA ALA A 55 -21.36 -7.74 -26.25
C ALA A 55 -20.77 -6.37 -25.85
N THR A 56 -21.28 -5.27 -26.42
CA THR A 56 -20.87 -3.91 -26.04
C THR A 56 -21.42 -3.51 -24.67
N ALA A 57 -22.63 -3.94 -24.31
CA ALA A 57 -23.26 -3.67 -23.02
C ALA A 57 -22.54 -4.42 -21.89
N GLU A 58 -22.27 -5.71 -22.08
CA GLU A 58 -21.51 -6.55 -21.17
C GLU A 58 -20.09 -5.98 -20.96
N ALA A 59 -19.38 -5.63 -22.04
CA ALA A 59 -18.05 -5.03 -21.92
C ALA A 59 -18.05 -3.69 -21.17
N ARG A 60 -19.12 -2.89 -21.29
CA ARG A 60 -19.28 -1.64 -20.53
C ARG A 60 -19.57 -1.91 -19.06
N GLN A 61 -20.38 -2.93 -18.76
CA GLN A 61 -20.68 -3.33 -17.40
C GLN A 61 -19.42 -3.87 -16.71
N ASP A 62 -18.67 -4.75 -17.37
CA ASP A 62 -17.41 -5.28 -16.86
C ASP A 62 -16.40 -4.16 -16.58
N ALA A 63 -16.30 -3.17 -17.49
CA ALA A 63 -15.44 -2.01 -17.29
C ALA A 63 -15.88 -1.12 -16.13
N ALA A 64 -17.20 -0.94 -15.94
CA ALA A 64 -17.74 -0.18 -14.82
C ALA A 64 -17.49 -0.89 -13.48
N GLU A 65 -17.77 -2.19 -13.40
CA GLU A 65 -17.50 -2.99 -12.20
C GLU A 65 -16.00 -3.05 -11.86
N ALA A 66 -15.13 -3.13 -12.87
CA ALA A 66 -13.69 -3.05 -12.67
C ALA A 66 -13.26 -1.66 -12.15
N GLY A 67 -13.88 -0.59 -12.65
CA GLY A 67 -13.69 0.78 -12.16
C GLY A 67 -14.07 0.91 -10.69
N ASP A 68 -15.30 0.51 -10.34
CA ASP A 68 -15.83 0.60 -8.97
C ASP A 68 -14.97 -0.21 -7.97
N LYS A 69 -14.52 -1.41 -8.36
CA LYS A 69 -13.62 -2.22 -7.53
C LYS A 69 -12.26 -1.57 -7.33
N MET A 70 -11.72 -0.92 -8.37
CA MET A 70 -10.44 -0.24 -8.28
C MET A 70 -10.53 1.02 -7.40
N GLU A 71 -11.63 1.77 -7.51
CA GLU A 71 -11.92 2.92 -6.65
C GLU A 71 -12.06 2.49 -5.18
N ALA A 72 -12.87 1.45 -4.92
CA ALA A 72 -13.03 0.91 -3.57
C ALA A 72 -11.71 0.42 -2.95
N ALA A 73 -10.87 -0.27 -3.72
CA ALA A 73 -9.55 -0.70 -3.27
C ALA A 73 -8.61 0.49 -3.01
N GLY A 74 -8.72 1.56 -3.79
CA GLY A 74 -7.97 2.81 -3.58
C GLY A 74 -8.41 3.54 -2.31
N ASP A 75 -9.72 3.65 -2.07
CA ASP A 75 -10.27 4.27 -0.87
C ASP A 75 -9.93 3.48 0.41
N GLU A 76 -9.99 2.15 0.36
CA GLU A 76 -9.58 1.29 1.46
C GLU A 76 -8.09 1.47 1.78
N ALA A 77 -7.22 1.45 0.77
CA ALA A 77 -5.79 1.68 0.94
C ALA A 77 -5.50 3.07 1.55
N ALA A 78 -6.20 4.11 1.10
CA ALA A 78 -6.07 5.47 1.63
C ALA A 78 -6.56 5.58 3.08
N ALA A 79 -7.65 4.89 3.44
CA ALA A 79 -8.16 4.84 4.81
C ALA A 79 -7.19 4.10 5.75
N ASP A 80 -6.67 2.96 5.29
CA ASP A 80 -5.68 2.18 6.03
C ASP A 80 -4.39 2.96 6.27
N PHE A 81 -3.88 3.64 5.24
CA PHE A 81 -2.73 4.53 5.37
C PHE A 81 -2.98 5.65 6.40
N LYS A 82 -4.11 6.35 6.30
CA LYS A 82 -4.45 7.42 7.25
C LYS A 82 -4.48 6.90 8.69
N ARG A 83 -5.11 5.75 8.91
CA ARG A 83 -5.18 5.11 10.24
C ARG A 83 -3.78 4.78 10.77
N GLU A 84 -2.96 4.08 9.99
CA GLU A 84 -1.61 3.69 10.40
C GLU A 84 -0.74 4.93 10.71
N ARG A 85 -0.84 5.97 9.87
CA ARG A 85 -0.14 7.23 10.08
C ARG A 85 -0.57 7.93 11.36
N ASP A 86 -1.88 8.04 11.58
CA ASP A 86 -2.42 8.76 12.73
C ASP A 86 -2.10 8.03 14.04
N GLU A 87 -2.13 6.69 14.06
CA GLU A 87 -1.71 5.86 15.19
C GLU A 87 -0.22 6.04 15.51
N ALA A 88 0.64 5.99 14.50
CA ALA A 88 2.08 6.20 14.67
C ALA A 88 2.40 7.63 15.16
N VAL A 89 1.73 8.64 14.60
CA VAL A 89 1.84 10.04 15.06
C VAL A 89 1.41 10.16 16.53
N ALA A 90 0.31 9.54 16.91
CA ALA A 90 -0.18 9.56 18.29
C ALA A 90 0.83 8.90 19.24
N ASP A 91 1.43 7.78 18.83
CA ASP A 91 2.46 7.12 19.63
C ASP A 91 3.72 7.96 19.82
N MET A 92 4.20 8.58 18.74
CA MET A 92 5.36 9.48 18.84
C MET A 92 5.08 10.70 19.71
N LYS A 93 3.87 11.27 19.67
CA LYS A 93 3.48 12.36 20.58
C LYS A 93 3.54 11.90 22.03
N ARG A 94 3.05 10.70 22.35
CA ARG A 94 3.19 10.13 23.70
C ARG A 94 4.64 9.93 24.10
N GLN A 95 5.50 9.47 23.20
CA GLN A 95 6.94 9.32 23.46
C GLN A 95 7.62 10.67 23.70
N ARG A 96 7.26 11.70 22.92
CA ARG A 96 7.72 13.08 23.14
C ARG A 96 7.29 13.60 24.50
N ASP A 97 6.03 13.40 24.91
CA ASP A 97 5.54 13.87 26.21
C ASP A 97 6.27 13.18 27.39
N LYS A 98 6.65 11.90 27.22
CA LYS A 98 7.52 11.19 28.18
C LYS A 98 8.93 11.78 28.21
N LEU A 99 9.50 12.10 27.05
CA LEU A 99 10.80 12.76 26.94
C LEU A 99 10.79 14.14 27.61
N ASP A 100 9.71 14.92 27.44
CA ASP A 100 9.52 16.22 28.10
C ASP A 100 9.57 16.08 29.62
N THR A 101 8.83 15.10 30.17
CA THR A 101 8.80 14.82 31.61
C THR A 101 10.20 14.50 32.14
N ARG A 102 10.97 13.66 31.42
CA ARG A 102 12.32 13.27 31.83
C ARG A 102 13.32 14.42 31.72
N ILE A 103 13.17 15.30 30.72
CA ILE A 103 13.96 16.52 30.59
C ILE A 103 13.71 17.42 31.80
N ASP A 104 12.46 17.59 32.22
CA ASP A 104 12.10 18.40 33.38
C ASP A 104 12.68 17.82 34.70
N GLU A 105 12.61 16.50 34.89
CA GLU A 105 13.22 15.80 36.03
C GLU A 105 14.74 16.00 36.06
N MET A 106 15.41 15.78 34.93
CA MET A 106 16.85 15.96 34.82
C MET A 106 17.27 17.42 35.09
N GLN A 107 16.51 18.40 34.59
CA GLN A 107 16.73 19.81 34.88
C GLN A 107 16.61 20.12 36.38
N ALA A 108 15.71 19.44 37.10
CA ALA A 108 15.58 19.58 38.55
C ALA A 108 16.78 18.94 39.28
N ASP A 109 17.23 17.77 38.85
CA ASP A 109 18.41 17.09 39.43
C ASP A 109 19.71 17.88 39.23
N ILE A 110 19.92 18.44 38.03
CA ILE A 110 21.06 19.31 37.71
C ILE A 110 21.16 20.51 38.68
N LYS A 111 20.02 21.00 39.18
CA LYS A 111 20.00 22.10 40.16
C LYS A 111 20.47 21.65 41.55
N ARG A 112 20.30 20.37 41.88
CA ARG A 112 20.70 19.73 43.15
C ARG A 112 22.14 19.22 43.16
N GLN A 113 22.76 19.01 41.99
CA GLN A 113 24.10 18.45 41.84
C GLN A 113 25.26 19.45 42.09
N GLY A 114 26.41 18.92 42.53
CA GLY A 114 27.68 19.65 42.62
C GLY A 114 28.29 20.02 41.26
N ALA A 115 29.25 20.95 41.22
CA ALA A 115 29.70 21.62 39.99
C ALA A 115 30.17 20.70 38.85
N LYS A 116 30.86 19.59 39.15
CA LYS A 116 31.35 18.63 38.13
C LYS A 116 30.22 17.79 37.54
N ALA A 117 29.40 17.16 38.39
CA ALA A 117 28.22 16.41 37.97
C ALA A 117 27.25 17.29 37.15
N LYS A 118 27.12 18.56 37.55
CA LYS A 118 26.32 19.56 36.84
C LYS A 118 26.79 19.82 35.40
N ALA A 119 28.09 19.73 35.11
CA ALA A 119 28.61 19.97 33.76
C ALA A 119 28.28 18.81 32.81
N GLU A 120 28.51 17.57 33.24
CA GLU A 120 28.20 16.37 32.44
C GLU A 120 26.68 16.21 32.24
N SER A 121 25.88 16.44 33.28
CA SER A 121 24.42 16.38 33.19
C SER A 121 23.86 17.46 32.25
N LYS A 122 24.47 18.65 32.19
CA LYS A 122 24.07 19.70 31.24
C LYS A 122 24.34 19.32 29.78
N GLU A 123 25.43 18.61 29.50
CA GLU A 123 25.73 18.12 28.15
C GLU A 123 24.68 17.10 27.69
N GLN A 124 24.33 16.16 28.58
CA GLN A 124 23.29 15.15 28.29
C GLN A 124 21.91 15.78 28.14
N LEU A 125 21.58 16.77 28.97
CA LEU A 125 20.35 17.55 28.84
C LEU A 125 20.28 18.23 27.47
N ALA A 126 21.36 18.88 27.02
CA ALA A 126 21.39 19.53 25.71
C ALA A 126 21.20 18.51 24.57
N LYS A 127 21.75 17.30 24.71
CA LYS A 127 21.54 16.22 23.74
C LYS A 127 20.08 15.76 23.71
N LEU A 128 19.46 15.55 24.87
CA LEU A 128 18.04 15.15 24.96
C LEU A 128 17.11 16.23 24.41
N GLU A 129 17.39 17.51 24.67
CA GLU A 129 16.64 18.63 24.09
C GLU A 129 16.76 18.67 22.55
N ALA A 130 17.93 18.35 22.00
CA ALA A 130 18.13 18.23 20.57
C ALA A 130 17.34 17.05 19.98
N GLU A 131 17.40 15.87 20.61
CA GLU A 131 16.64 14.69 20.20
C GLU A 131 15.12 14.93 20.30
N ARG A 132 14.64 15.66 21.32
CA ARG A 132 13.24 16.08 21.45
C ARG A 132 12.81 16.96 20.29
N LYS A 133 13.65 17.92 19.89
CA LYS A 133 13.38 18.81 18.75
C LYS A 133 13.34 18.02 17.44
N GLU A 134 14.25 17.08 17.26
CA GLU A 134 14.27 16.20 16.08
C GLU A 134 13.00 15.36 16.01
N LEU A 135 12.59 14.74 17.12
CA LEU A 135 11.33 13.99 17.22
C LEU A 135 10.11 14.87 16.88
N GLY A 136 10.09 16.13 17.32
CA GLY A 136 9.05 17.09 16.96
C GLY A 136 8.94 17.30 15.44
N ASN A 137 10.07 17.54 14.77
CA ASN A 137 10.09 17.70 13.32
C ASN A 137 9.65 16.42 12.60
N ASP A 138 10.00 15.27 13.14
CA ASP A 138 9.67 13.96 12.59
C ASP A 138 8.17 13.63 12.74
N ILE A 139 7.55 14.03 13.85
CA ILE A 139 6.09 14.01 14.02
C ILE A 139 5.43 14.88 12.95
N ASP A 140 5.90 16.10 12.75
CA ASP A 140 5.34 17.03 11.77
C ASP A 140 5.45 16.48 10.33
N LYS A 141 6.59 15.88 9.98
CA LYS A 141 6.78 15.20 8.68
C LYS A 141 5.82 14.03 8.52
N ALA A 142 5.64 13.19 9.54
CA ALA A 142 4.70 12.07 9.49
C ALA A 142 3.27 12.54 9.30
N GLN A 143 2.83 13.57 10.02
CA GLN A 143 1.47 14.09 9.90
C GLN A 143 1.15 14.57 8.48
N ASN A 144 2.15 15.11 7.79
CA ASN A 144 2.03 15.63 6.43
C ASN A 144 2.50 14.66 5.35
N ALA A 145 2.81 13.41 5.71
CA ALA A 145 3.33 12.41 4.78
C ALA A 145 2.27 11.99 3.75
N THR A 146 2.72 11.76 2.52
CA THR A 146 1.98 10.99 1.52
C THR A 146 2.24 9.50 1.72
N GLU A 147 1.40 8.64 1.12
CA GLU A 147 1.59 7.18 1.13
C GLU A 147 2.99 6.78 0.64
N ALA A 148 3.46 7.42 -0.43
CA ALA A 148 4.78 7.15 -1.00
C ALA A 148 5.92 7.50 -0.02
N ALA A 149 5.79 8.61 0.72
CA ALA A 149 6.80 9.04 1.70
C ALA A 149 6.76 8.26 3.01
N TRP A 150 5.64 7.59 3.31
CA TRP A 150 5.41 6.91 4.59
C TRP A 150 6.43 5.84 4.90
N LYS A 151 6.88 5.09 3.88
CA LYS A 151 7.86 4.02 4.04
C LYS A 151 9.20 4.53 4.56
N ASP A 152 9.68 5.64 4.01
CA ASP A 152 10.98 6.22 4.40
C ASP A 152 10.89 6.86 5.79
N ILE A 153 9.76 7.48 6.09
CA ILE A 153 9.46 8.04 7.40
C ILE A 153 9.47 6.96 8.49
N LYS A 154 8.82 5.80 8.26
CA LYS A 154 8.88 4.65 9.19
C LYS A 154 10.30 4.17 9.46
N ALA A 155 11.16 4.16 8.45
CA ALA A 155 12.56 3.76 8.62
C ALA A 155 13.34 4.76 9.49
N GLY A 156 13.12 6.06 9.28
CA GLY A 156 13.67 7.13 10.11
C GLY A 156 13.29 6.99 11.58
N PHE A 157 12.01 6.75 11.87
CA PHE A 157 11.51 6.63 13.24
C PHE A 157 12.12 5.48 14.02
N LYS A 158 12.26 4.31 13.39
CA LYS A 158 12.91 3.16 14.02
C LYS A 158 14.36 3.48 14.39
N SER A 159 15.04 4.32 13.62
CA SER A 159 16.40 4.77 13.92
C SER A 159 16.41 5.76 15.10
N ALA A 160 15.59 6.81 15.04
CA ALA A 160 15.51 7.85 16.07
C ALA A 160 15.15 7.28 17.44
N GLY A 161 14.13 6.41 17.52
CA GLY A 161 13.72 5.78 18.78
C GLY A 161 14.83 4.97 19.46
N ARG A 162 15.68 4.29 18.67
CA ARG A 162 16.85 3.58 19.22
C ARG A 162 17.91 4.54 19.74
N SER A 163 18.12 5.68 19.08
CA SER A 163 19.08 6.70 19.56
C SER A 163 18.64 7.27 20.90
N ILE A 164 17.35 7.63 21.01
CA ILE A 164 16.76 8.21 22.23
C ILE A 164 16.87 7.23 23.40
N GLY A 165 16.50 5.95 23.21
CA GLY A 165 16.65 4.93 24.24
C GLY A 165 18.09 4.83 24.75
N ASN A 166 19.06 4.77 23.83
CA ASN A 166 20.48 4.69 24.19
C ASN A 166 21.00 5.96 24.90
N ALA A 167 20.47 7.15 24.60
CA ALA A 167 20.85 8.39 25.26
C ALA A 167 20.37 8.41 26.71
N PHE A 168 19.18 7.86 26.95
CA PHE A 168 18.59 7.76 28.27
C PHE A 168 19.29 6.74 29.17
N ASP A 169 19.55 5.53 28.70
CA ASP A 169 20.26 4.51 29.48
C ASP A 169 21.61 5.06 30.00
N LYS A 170 22.31 5.84 29.14
CA LYS A 170 23.57 6.50 29.50
C LYS A 170 23.44 7.67 30.45
N ALA A 171 22.29 8.34 30.48
CA ALA A 171 22.06 9.45 31.40
C ALA A 171 21.70 8.92 32.79
N GLU A 172 20.86 7.90 32.86
CA GLU A 172 20.47 7.23 34.10
C GLU A 172 21.68 6.61 34.83
N ASP A 173 22.53 5.87 34.10
CA ASP A 173 23.77 5.29 34.63
C ASP A 173 24.74 6.31 35.27
N LYS A 174 24.64 7.59 34.93
CA LYS A 174 25.52 8.66 35.42
C LYS A 174 24.91 9.49 36.53
N VAL A 175 23.58 9.55 36.59
CA VAL A 175 22.86 10.33 37.60
C VAL A 175 22.65 9.50 38.88
N ASP A 176 22.65 8.17 38.77
CA ASP A 176 22.65 7.24 39.90
C ASP A 176 23.78 6.18 39.77
N PRO A 177 25.04 6.53 40.10
CA PRO A 177 26.14 5.59 40.07
C PRO A 177 26.17 4.62 41.27
N ASP A 178 25.43 4.91 42.35
CA ASP A 178 25.53 4.20 43.65
C ASP A 178 24.42 3.15 43.85
N GLY A 179 23.40 3.08 42.98
CA GLY A 179 22.30 2.09 43.06
C GLY A 179 22.58 0.71 42.44
N LYS A 180 23.80 0.42 41.98
CA LYS A 180 24.18 -0.89 41.36
C LYS A 180 25.03 -1.80 42.24
N ASP A 181 25.31 -1.40 43.48
CA ASP A 181 26.00 -2.23 44.45
C ASP A 181 25.02 -2.71 45.54
N ASP A 182 24.17 -3.70 45.21
CA ASP A 182 23.54 -4.66 46.15
C ASP A 182 23.07 -5.92 45.42
#